data_AF-A0A6B3I1Y4-F1
#
_entry.id   AF-A0A6B3I1Y4-F1
#
_cell.length_a   1.000
_cell.length_b   1.000
_cell.length_c   1.000
_cell.angle_alpha   90.00
_cell.angle_beta   90.00
_cell.angle_gamma   90.00
#
_symmetry.space_group_name_H-M   'P 1'
#
loop_
_entity.id
_entity.type
_entity.pdbx_description
1 polymer ?
#
loop_
_entity_poly.entity_id
_entity_poly.type
_entity_poly.pdbx_seq_one_letter_code
_entity_poly.pdbx_strand_id
1 'polypeptide(L)'
;MTPVNRVLDDQDEPALLRDQFRQLLRYRALLAVGVVIGLLGGGYLALSGEDTYTATGEVLVRSAISDPFASGATADKGINIGSERQTAVSDTVGTLAAGALLKKGDDVAARELLAGLQVTNPPNTLTLRFAYTGATPEQSRARAEALANAYLAHRKARTEESIKNMSDGYRAQLDPLEE
;
A
#
# COMPACT_ATOMS: atom_id res chain seq x y z
N MET A 1 33.70 37.42 46.67
CA MET A 1 32.48 36.98 45.96
C MET A 1 32.87 36.70 44.51
N THR A 2 33.23 35.45 44.19
CA THR A 2 33.18 34.84 42.84
C THR A 2 33.64 33.37 42.96
N PRO A 3 33.09 32.47 42.13
CA PRO A 3 32.85 31.08 42.51
C PRO A 3 34.09 30.21 42.30
N VAL A 4 34.38 29.34 43.28
CA VAL A 4 35.29 28.21 43.11
C VAL A 4 34.64 27.27 42.10
N ASN A 5 35.14 27.30 40.88
CA ASN A 5 34.81 26.37 39.82
C ASN A 5 35.29 24.98 40.28
N ARG A 6 34.35 24.14 40.75
CA ARG A 6 34.61 22.76 41.13
C ARG A 6 34.84 21.99 39.83
N VAL A 7 36.10 21.83 39.46
CA VAL A 7 36.52 20.88 38.43
C VAL A 7 36.09 19.51 38.93
N LEU A 8 35.14 18.90 38.23
CA LEU A 8 34.73 17.52 38.46
C LEU A 8 35.93 16.65 38.09
N ASP A 9 36.50 15.96 39.08
CA ASP A 9 37.60 15.04 38.86
C ASP A 9 37.12 13.88 37.97
N ASP A 10 37.72 13.77 36.79
CA ASP A 10 37.57 12.68 35.80
C ASP A 10 38.00 11.30 36.36
N GLN A 11 38.51 11.27 37.59
CA GLN A 11 39.01 10.10 38.31
C GLN A 11 37.90 9.35 39.08
N ASP A 12 36.72 9.94 39.29
CA ASP A 12 35.60 9.32 40.04
C ASP A 12 34.67 8.44 39.17
N GLU A 13 34.68 8.62 37.84
CA GLU A 13 33.88 7.81 36.90
C GLU A 13 34.15 6.29 36.95
N PRO A 14 35.40 5.78 36.97
CA PRO A 14 35.64 4.35 36.94
C PRO A 14 35.24 3.63 38.24
N ALA A 15 35.23 4.35 39.37
CA ALA A 15 34.81 3.80 40.67
C ALA A 15 33.28 3.71 40.77
N LEU A 16 32.55 4.73 40.29
CA LEU A 16 31.09 4.72 40.23
C LEU A 16 30.55 3.60 39.33
N LEU A 17 31.21 3.33 38.20
CA LEU A 17 30.83 2.24 37.31
C LEU A 17 31.06 0.87 37.98
N ARG A 18 32.21 0.65 38.63
CA ARG A 18 32.51 -0.61 39.32
C ARG A 18 31.53 -0.92 40.46
N ASP A 19 31.13 0.08 41.23
CA ASP A 19 30.18 -0.12 42.33
C ASP A 19 28.74 -0.33 41.81
N GLN A 20 28.33 0.36 40.74
CA GLN A 20 27.06 0.07 40.06
C GLN A 20 27.03 -1.36 39.48
N PHE A 21 28.13 -1.84 38.90
CA PHE A 21 28.26 -3.22 38.41
C PHE A 21 28.18 -4.25 39.55
N ARG A 22 28.81 -3.98 40.71
CA ARG A 22 28.70 -4.85 41.89
C ARG A 22 27.30 -4.87 42.49
N GLN A 23 26.58 -3.75 42.45
CA GLN A 23 25.21 -3.66 42.93
C GLN A 23 24.22 -4.36 41.97
N LEU A 24 24.42 -4.28 40.64
CA LEU A 24 23.71 -5.10 39.65
C LEU A 24 23.93 -6.60 39.90
N LEU A 25 25.18 -6.98 40.18
CA LEU A 25 25.56 -8.36 40.52
C LEU A 25 25.05 -8.82 41.90
N ARG A 26 24.46 -7.94 42.72
CA ARG A 26 23.78 -8.35 43.97
C ARG A 26 22.34 -8.78 43.69
N TYR A 27 21.75 -8.29 42.61
CA TYR A 27 20.39 -8.62 42.14
C TYR A 27 20.41 -9.49 40.87
N ARG A 28 21.33 -10.47 40.82
CA ARG A 28 21.47 -11.45 39.72
C ARG A 28 20.13 -12.09 39.34
N ALA A 29 19.30 -12.35 40.34
CA ALA A 29 17.97 -12.92 40.16
C ALA A 29 17.02 -11.99 39.39
N LEU A 30 17.03 -10.67 39.66
CA LEU A 30 16.20 -9.71 38.91
C LEU A 30 16.68 -9.56 37.46
N LEU A 31 17.99 -9.55 37.24
CA LEU A 31 18.57 -9.58 35.88
C LEU A 31 18.19 -10.86 35.13
N ALA A 32 18.31 -12.02 35.79
CA ALA A 32 17.93 -13.30 35.20
C ALA A 32 16.43 -13.34 34.87
N VAL A 33 15.56 -12.84 35.75
CA VAL A 33 14.11 -12.73 35.50
C VAL A 33 13.83 -11.79 34.33
N GLY A 34 14.48 -10.63 34.26
CA GLY A 34 14.32 -9.69 33.13
C GLY A 34 14.76 -10.30 31.80
N VAL A 35 15.87 -11.02 31.78
CA VAL A 35 16.34 -11.75 30.59
C VAL A 35 15.38 -12.87 30.21
N VAL A 36 14.87 -13.65 31.17
CA VAL A 36 13.89 -14.72 30.91
C VAL A 36 12.60 -14.13 30.37
N ILE A 37 12.07 -13.05 30.94
CA ILE A 37 10.87 -12.37 30.43
C ILE A 37 11.14 -11.80 29.03
N GLY A 38 12.31 -11.19 28.80
CA GLY A 38 12.70 -10.68 27.50
C GLY A 38 12.82 -11.79 26.45
N LEU A 39 13.38 -12.94 26.79
CA LEU A 39 13.50 -14.11 25.92
C LEU A 39 12.14 -14.76 25.67
N LEU A 40 11.27 -14.87 26.69
CA LEU A 40 9.92 -15.38 26.53
C LEU A 40 9.06 -14.45 25.67
N GLY A 41 9.12 -13.14 25.92
CA GLY A 41 8.43 -12.13 25.13
C GLY A 41 8.93 -12.08 23.68
N GLY A 42 10.26 -12.09 23.50
CA GLY A 42 10.89 -12.13 22.18
C GLY A 42 10.61 -13.43 21.43
N GLY A 43 10.67 -14.57 22.13
CA GLY A 43 10.35 -15.89 21.56
C GLY A 43 8.88 -16.03 21.19
N TYR A 44 7.97 -15.51 22.02
CA TYR A 44 6.54 -15.46 21.71
C TYR A 44 6.27 -14.66 20.44
N LEU A 45 6.85 -13.45 20.31
CA LEU A 45 6.70 -12.63 19.11
C LEU A 45 7.31 -13.29 17.87
N ALA A 46 8.48 -13.94 18.02
CA ALA A 46 9.14 -14.62 16.91
C ALA A 46 8.35 -15.83 16.39
N LEU A 47 7.66 -16.56 17.28
CA LEU A 47 6.82 -17.71 16.93
C LEU A 47 5.40 -17.32 16.51
N SER A 48 4.94 -16.12 16.84
CA SER A 48 3.59 -15.64 16.50
C SER A 48 3.50 -14.93 15.15
N GLY A 49 4.62 -14.76 14.44
CA GLY A 49 4.59 -14.19 13.10
C GLY A 49 3.95 -15.18 12.13
N GLU A 50 2.84 -14.81 11.51
CA GLU A 50 2.27 -15.56 10.39
C GLU A 50 3.17 -15.42 9.16
N ASP A 51 3.38 -16.52 8.43
CA ASP A 51 4.08 -16.47 7.14
C ASP A 51 3.25 -15.66 6.15
N THR A 52 3.76 -14.49 5.75
CA THR A 52 3.11 -13.63 4.76
C THR A 52 3.78 -13.75 3.39
N TYR A 53 2.98 -13.86 2.34
CA TYR A 53 3.43 -13.92 0.97
C TYR A 53 2.94 -12.70 0.19
N THR A 54 3.81 -12.09 -0.60
CA THR A 54 3.45 -10.95 -1.45
C THR A 54 3.51 -11.34 -2.92
N ALA A 55 2.40 -11.12 -3.64
CA ALA A 55 2.33 -11.28 -5.09
C ALA A 55 2.18 -9.92 -5.78
N THR A 56 2.87 -9.73 -6.90
CA THR A 56 2.88 -8.45 -7.64
C THR A 56 2.43 -8.62 -9.08
N GLY A 57 1.50 -7.76 -9.53
CA GLY A 57 1.10 -7.63 -10.92
C GLY A 57 1.25 -6.18 -11.42
N GLU A 58 1.55 -6.00 -12.71
CA GLU A 58 1.76 -4.67 -13.31
C GLU A 58 0.76 -4.41 -14.43
N VAL A 59 0.21 -3.19 -14.44
CA VAL A 59 -0.76 -2.73 -15.44
C VAL A 59 -0.25 -1.44 -16.07
N LEU A 60 -0.03 -1.46 -17.39
CA LEU A 60 0.28 -0.26 -18.15
C LEU A 60 -1.00 0.52 -18.45
N VAL A 61 -1.04 1.76 -18.01
CA VAL A 61 -2.16 2.66 -18.20
C VAL A 61 -2.02 3.37 -19.54
N ARG A 62 -2.98 3.13 -20.44
CA ARG A 62 -3.07 3.80 -21.75
C ARG A 62 -4.30 4.68 -21.81
N SER A 63 -4.20 5.78 -22.53
CA SER A 63 -5.35 6.63 -22.80
C SER A 63 -6.23 5.96 -23.85
N ALA A 64 -7.54 5.98 -23.60
CA ALA A 64 -8.53 5.37 -24.49
C ALA A 64 -9.01 6.33 -25.59
N ILE A 65 -8.72 7.63 -25.46
CA ILE A 65 -9.24 8.67 -26.36
C ILE A 65 -8.03 9.49 -26.85
N SER A 66 -7.68 9.33 -28.13
CA SER A 66 -6.97 10.36 -28.87
C SER A 66 -8.03 11.13 -29.63
N ASP A 67 -8.25 12.41 -29.31
CA ASP A 67 -9.06 13.26 -30.17
C ASP A 67 -8.34 13.38 -31.53
N PRO A 68 -8.90 12.82 -32.63
CA PRO A 68 -8.24 12.83 -33.94
C PRO A 68 -8.19 14.23 -34.57
N PHE A 69 -8.91 15.21 -34.00
CA PHE A 69 -8.94 16.60 -34.43
C PHE A 69 -8.13 17.53 -33.52
N ALA A 70 -7.73 17.07 -32.31
CA ALA A 70 -6.80 17.80 -31.45
C ALA A 70 -5.36 17.67 -31.97
N SER A 71 -4.98 18.60 -32.82
CA SER A 71 -3.60 18.75 -33.29
C SER A 71 -2.65 18.91 -32.09
N GLY A 72 -1.77 17.93 -31.89
CA GLY A 72 -0.70 17.97 -30.87
C GLY A 72 -1.05 17.38 -29.49
N ALA A 73 -2.26 16.87 -29.27
CA ALA A 73 -2.60 16.13 -28.05
C ALA A 73 -2.18 14.66 -28.20
N THR A 74 -1.05 14.27 -27.61
CA THR A 74 -0.76 12.84 -27.46
C THR A 74 -1.73 12.26 -26.41
N ALA A 75 -2.31 11.10 -26.71
CA ALA A 75 -3.31 10.46 -25.85
C ALA A 75 -2.84 10.34 -24.39
N ASP A 76 -1.54 10.15 -24.18
CA ASP A 76 -0.90 9.99 -22.88
C ASP A 76 -0.89 11.26 -22.00
N LYS A 77 -1.01 12.47 -22.59
CA LYS A 77 -1.00 13.74 -21.82
C LYS A 77 -2.23 13.94 -20.93
N GLY A 78 -3.31 13.20 -21.18
CA GLY A 78 -4.52 13.26 -20.36
C GLY A 78 -4.47 12.37 -19.10
N ILE A 79 -3.44 11.53 -18.93
CA ILE A 79 -3.41 10.55 -17.84
C ILE A 79 -2.68 11.13 -16.63
N ASN A 80 -3.42 11.33 -15.53
CA ASN A 80 -2.81 11.59 -14.23
C ASN A 80 -2.64 10.26 -13.47
N ILE A 81 -1.41 9.72 -13.48
CA ILE A 81 -1.12 8.43 -12.85
C ILE A 81 -1.35 8.43 -11.32
N GLY A 82 -1.25 9.60 -10.67
CA GLY A 82 -1.56 9.75 -9.25
C GLY A 82 -3.05 9.52 -8.95
N SER A 83 -3.93 10.09 -9.79
CA SER A 83 -5.37 9.86 -9.72
C SER A 83 -5.76 8.43 -10.08
N GLU A 84 -5.04 7.81 -11.01
CA GLU A 84 -5.25 6.40 -11.39
C GLU A 84 -4.89 5.45 -10.24
N ARG A 85 -3.79 5.71 -9.54
CA ARG A 85 -3.44 4.98 -8.33
C ARG A 85 -4.51 5.13 -7.24
N GLN A 86 -5.05 6.34 -7.04
CA GLN A 86 -6.14 6.56 -6.09
C GLN A 86 -7.42 5.79 -6.49
N THR A 87 -7.71 5.73 -7.78
CA THR A 87 -8.82 4.92 -8.30
C THR A 87 -8.57 3.43 -8.05
N ALA A 88 -7.34 2.95 -8.26
CA ALA A 88 -6.98 1.55 -8.10
C ALA A 88 -7.17 1.03 -6.66
N VAL A 89 -7.07 1.91 -5.66
CA VAL A 89 -7.31 1.57 -4.23
C VAL A 89 -8.71 1.98 -3.74
N SER A 90 -9.62 2.34 -4.65
CA SER A 90 -10.97 2.77 -4.28
C SER A 90 -11.87 1.60 -3.87
N ASP A 91 -12.87 1.92 -3.04
CA ASP A 91 -13.90 0.96 -2.63
C ASP A 91 -14.61 0.31 -3.82
N THR A 92 -14.90 1.06 -4.89
CA THR A 92 -15.52 0.53 -6.11
C THR A 92 -14.69 -0.59 -6.73
N VAL A 93 -13.37 -0.41 -6.84
CA VAL A 93 -12.46 -1.44 -7.34
C VAL A 93 -12.38 -2.62 -6.37
N GLY A 94 -12.31 -2.36 -5.06
CA GLY A 94 -12.33 -3.40 -4.03
C GLY A 94 -13.60 -4.27 -4.07
N THR A 95 -14.78 -3.66 -4.23
CA THR A 95 -16.07 -4.36 -4.35
C THR A 95 -16.14 -5.20 -5.63
N LEU A 96 -15.68 -4.67 -6.76
CA LEU A 96 -15.62 -5.41 -8.02
C LEU A 96 -14.70 -6.64 -7.90
N ALA A 97 -13.54 -6.47 -7.27
CA ALA A 97 -12.58 -7.55 -7.05
C ALA A 97 -13.13 -8.62 -6.09
N ALA A 98 -13.70 -8.20 -4.96
CA ALA A 98 -14.35 -9.10 -3.99
C ALA A 98 -15.49 -9.90 -4.65
N GLY A 99 -16.34 -9.26 -5.45
CA GLY A 99 -17.38 -9.96 -6.20
C GLY A 99 -16.84 -10.95 -7.24
N ALA A 100 -15.68 -10.70 -7.84
CA ALA A 100 -15.02 -11.64 -8.75
C ALA A 100 -14.37 -12.82 -8.01
N LEU A 101 -13.81 -12.58 -6.83
CA LEU A 101 -13.22 -13.60 -5.96
C LEU A 101 -14.29 -14.50 -5.33
N LEU A 102 -15.43 -13.94 -4.94
CA LEU A 102 -16.57 -14.70 -4.41
C LEU A 102 -17.05 -15.76 -5.42
N LYS A 103 -17.11 -15.41 -6.71
CA LYS A 103 -17.44 -16.35 -7.79
C LYS A 103 -16.43 -17.49 -7.95
N LYS A 104 -15.19 -17.30 -7.48
CA LYS A 104 -14.12 -18.30 -7.46
C LYS A 104 -14.01 -19.02 -6.11
N GLY A 105 -14.90 -18.74 -5.16
CA GLY A 105 -14.94 -19.37 -3.83
C GLY A 105 -14.11 -18.67 -2.75
N ASP A 106 -13.51 -17.51 -3.02
CA ASP A 106 -12.80 -16.69 -2.02
C ASP A 106 -13.75 -15.59 -1.52
N ASP A 107 -14.43 -15.84 -0.41
CA ASP A 107 -15.34 -14.89 0.24
C ASP A 107 -14.54 -13.95 1.16
N VAL A 108 -14.16 -12.80 0.60
CA VAL A 108 -13.39 -11.76 1.31
C VAL A 108 -14.10 -10.43 1.16
N ALA A 109 -14.23 -9.71 2.27
CA ALA A 109 -14.80 -8.37 2.25
C ALA A 109 -13.89 -7.39 1.50
N ALA A 110 -14.47 -6.47 0.72
CA ALA A 110 -13.71 -5.47 -0.04
C ALA A 110 -12.71 -4.67 0.83
N ARG A 111 -13.10 -4.33 2.06
CA ARG A 111 -12.24 -3.58 2.99
C ARG A 111 -11.02 -4.39 3.44
N GLU A 112 -11.21 -5.69 3.71
CA GLU A 112 -10.13 -6.60 4.07
C GLU A 112 -9.19 -6.82 2.87
N LEU A 113 -9.77 -6.96 1.68
CA LEU A 113 -9.02 -7.07 0.44
C LEU A 113 -8.18 -5.80 0.17
N LEU A 114 -8.70 -4.61 0.42
CA LEU A 114 -7.94 -3.37 0.26
C LEU A 114 -6.85 -3.20 1.33
N ALA A 115 -7.03 -3.74 2.54
CA ALA A 115 -6.04 -3.67 3.60
C ALA A 115 -4.74 -4.42 3.24
N GLY A 116 -4.85 -5.52 2.49
CA GLY A 116 -3.69 -6.28 2.00
C GLY A 116 -3.07 -5.73 0.71
N LEU A 117 -3.65 -4.69 0.10
CA LEU A 117 -3.23 -4.13 -1.18
C LEU A 117 -2.32 -2.92 -1.02
N GLN A 118 -1.22 -2.92 -1.77
CA GLN A 118 -0.41 -1.74 -2.03
C GLN A 118 -0.33 -1.48 -3.54
N VAL A 119 -0.72 -0.27 -3.96
CA VAL A 119 -0.57 0.16 -5.36
C VAL A 119 0.51 1.23 -5.43
N THR A 120 1.53 0.97 -6.25
CA THR A 120 2.64 1.90 -6.49
C THR A 120 2.76 2.24 -7.97
N ASN A 121 3.37 3.38 -8.27
CA ASN A 121 3.74 3.77 -9.61
C ASN A 121 5.26 3.95 -9.66
N PRO A 122 6.00 3.15 -10.45
CA PRO A 122 7.43 3.37 -10.64
C PRO A 122 7.70 4.79 -11.21
N PRO A 123 8.81 5.44 -10.81
CA PRO A 123 9.12 6.80 -11.24
C PRO A 123 9.14 6.95 -12.76
N ASN A 124 8.55 8.04 -13.28
CA ASN A 124 8.51 8.36 -14.71
C ASN A 124 7.84 7.28 -15.58
N THR A 125 6.87 6.54 -15.03
CA THR A 125 6.12 5.52 -15.79
C THR A 125 4.61 5.74 -15.73
N LEU A 126 3.89 5.17 -16.69
CA LEU A 126 2.43 5.04 -16.67
C LEU A 126 1.99 3.64 -16.19
N THR A 127 2.81 2.98 -15.38
CA THR A 127 2.53 1.62 -14.90
C THR A 127 2.05 1.65 -13.46
N LEU A 128 0.95 0.97 -13.17
CA LEU A 128 0.50 0.68 -11.82
C LEU A 128 0.94 -0.72 -11.42
N ARG A 129 1.68 -0.82 -10.31
CA ARG A 129 2.06 -2.11 -9.71
C ARG A 129 1.17 -2.39 -8.51
N PHE A 130 0.44 -3.49 -8.58
CA PHE A 130 -0.45 -4.02 -7.57
C PHE A 130 0.29 -5.10 -6.80
N ALA A 131 0.65 -4.83 -5.55
CA ALA A 131 1.24 -5.79 -4.63
C ALA A 131 0.19 -6.20 -3.59
N TYR A 132 -0.09 -7.48 -3.47
CA TYR A 132 -1.00 -8.01 -2.45
C TYR A 132 -0.25 -8.92 -1.50
N THR A 133 -0.41 -8.70 -0.20
CA THR A 133 0.18 -9.55 0.84
C THR A 133 -0.91 -10.37 1.54
N GLY A 134 -0.75 -11.69 1.55
CA GLY A 134 -1.71 -12.64 2.13
C GLY A 134 -1.04 -13.85 2.78
N ALA A 135 -1.84 -14.82 3.20
CA ALA A 135 -1.39 -15.98 3.98
C ALA A 135 -0.78 -17.10 3.13
N THR A 136 -1.12 -17.18 1.85
CA THR A 136 -0.55 -18.18 0.92
C THR A 136 -0.13 -17.55 -0.40
N PRO A 137 0.86 -18.13 -1.11
CA PRO A 137 1.25 -17.67 -2.44
C PRO A 137 0.09 -17.64 -3.44
N GLU A 138 -0.74 -18.69 -3.46
CA GLU A 138 -1.83 -18.86 -4.40
C GLU A 138 -2.94 -17.83 -4.17
N GLN A 139 -3.31 -17.62 -2.91
CA GLN A 139 -4.28 -16.59 -2.53
C GLN A 139 -3.77 -15.21 -2.88
N SER A 140 -2.51 -14.92 -2.55
CA SER A 140 -1.91 -13.61 -2.79
C SER A 140 -1.91 -13.27 -4.29
N ARG A 141 -1.55 -14.26 -5.13
CA ARG A 141 -1.60 -14.14 -6.58
C ARG A 141 -3.02 -13.92 -7.08
N ALA A 142 -3.98 -14.72 -6.63
CA ALA A 142 -5.38 -14.62 -7.06
C ALA A 142 -6.00 -13.26 -6.69
N ARG A 143 -5.72 -12.74 -5.49
CA ARG A 143 -6.21 -11.44 -5.01
C ARG A 143 -5.55 -10.27 -5.74
N ALA A 144 -4.23 -10.30 -5.96
CA ALA A 144 -3.53 -9.30 -6.77
C ALA A 144 -4.10 -9.23 -8.21
N GLU A 145 -4.31 -10.39 -8.83
CA GLU A 145 -4.88 -10.51 -10.18
C GLU A 145 -6.33 -9.99 -10.23
N ALA A 146 -7.15 -10.34 -9.25
CA ALA A 146 -8.53 -9.87 -9.17
C ALA A 146 -8.62 -8.35 -9.02
N LEU A 147 -7.77 -7.74 -8.20
CA LEU A 147 -7.70 -6.29 -8.01
C LEU A 147 -7.24 -5.55 -9.27
N ALA A 148 -6.20 -6.05 -9.94
CA ALA A 148 -5.73 -5.48 -11.21
C ALA A 148 -6.82 -5.55 -12.30
N ASN A 149 -7.50 -6.69 -12.42
CA ASN A 149 -8.59 -6.88 -13.37
C ASN A 149 -9.80 -6.01 -13.03
N ALA A 150 -10.14 -5.84 -11.75
CA ALA A 150 -11.22 -4.96 -11.32
C ALA A 150 -10.94 -3.49 -11.65
N TYR A 151 -9.69 -3.03 -11.49
CA TYR A 151 -9.27 -1.71 -11.93
C TYR A 151 -9.47 -1.51 -13.43
N LEU A 152 -9.03 -2.49 -14.24
CA LEU A 152 -9.19 -2.46 -15.69
C LEU A 152 -10.68 -2.45 -16.10
N ALA A 153 -11.51 -3.27 -15.45
CA ALA A 153 -12.94 -3.31 -15.70
C ALA A 153 -13.62 -1.97 -15.37
N HIS A 154 -13.28 -1.36 -14.22
CA HIS A 154 -13.79 -0.05 -13.83
C HIS A 154 -13.36 1.05 -14.83
N ARG A 155 -12.09 1.02 -15.26
CA ARG A 155 -11.56 1.97 -16.25
C ARG A 155 -12.28 1.84 -17.59
N LYS A 156 -12.54 0.60 -18.04
CA LYS A 156 -13.30 0.32 -19.26
C LYS A 156 -14.72 0.87 -19.17
N ALA A 157 -15.44 0.56 -18.10
CA ALA A 157 -16.80 1.04 -17.89
C ALA A 157 -16.90 2.58 -17.90
N ARG A 158 -16.00 3.27 -17.18
CA ARG A 158 -15.92 4.75 -17.23
C ARG A 158 -15.67 5.31 -18.62
N THR A 159 -14.85 4.62 -19.40
CA THR A 159 -14.54 5.05 -20.78
C THR A 159 -15.75 4.87 -21.69
N GLU A 160 -16.43 3.72 -21.61
CA GLU A 160 -17.64 3.44 -22.38
C GLU A 160 -18.75 4.45 -22.06
N GLU A 161 -18.91 4.79 -20.78
CA GLU A 161 -19.85 5.83 -20.33
C GLU A 161 -19.50 7.21 -20.90
N SER A 162 -18.21 7.59 -20.87
CA SER A 162 -17.76 8.85 -21.46
C SER A 162 -18.02 8.93 -22.96
N ILE A 163 -17.77 7.84 -23.70
CA ILE A 163 -18.04 7.76 -25.15
C ILE A 163 -19.53 7.92 -25.42
N LYS A 164 -20.38 7.24 -24.64
CA LYS A 164 -21.83 7.34 -24.76
C LYS A 164 -22.31 8.77 -24.53
N ASN A 165 -21.87 9.41 -23.46
CA ASN A 165 -22.26 10.79 -23.14
C ASN A 165 -21.83 11.77 -24.24
N MET A 166 -20.64 11.58 -24.82
CA MET A 166 -20.15 12.41 -25.92
C MET A 166 -20.96 12.22 -27.20
N SER A 167 -21.30 10.97 -27.54
CA SER A 167 -22.19 10.65 -28.67
C SER A 167 -23.60 11.25 -28.50
N ASP A 168 -24.18 11.13 -27.30
CA ASP A 168 -25.50 11.68 -27.00
C ASP A 168 -25.49 13.22 -27.09
N GLY A 169 -24.42 13.86 -26.61
CA GLY A 169 -24.22 15.31 -26.72
C GLY A 169 -24.06 15.83 -28.16
N TYR A 170 -23.40 15.05 -29.04
CA TYR A 170 -23.31 15.40 -30.46
C TYR A 170 -24.63 15.24 -31.19
N ARG A 171 -25.41 14.20 -30.88
CA ARG A 171 -26.76 14.03 -31.45
C ARG A 171 -27.68 15.20 -31.09
N ALA A 172 -27.70 15.60 -29.82
CA ALA A 172 -28.50 16.74 -29.38
C ALA A 172 -28.14 18.07 -30.06
N GLN A 173 -26.91 18.21 -30.58
CA GLN A 173 -26.49 19.38 -31.36
C GLN A 173 -26.92 19.32 -32.83
N LEU A 174 -27.23 18.13 -33.36
CA LEU A 174 -27.74 17.95 -34.72
C LEU A 174 -29.25 18.17 -34.81
N ASP A 175 -30.01 17.82 -33.76
CA ASP A 175 -31.48 17.97 -33.72
C ASP A 175 -31.99 19.35 -34.21
N PRO A 176 -31.40 20.50 -33.82
CA PRO A 176 -31.87 21.82 -34.27
C PRO A 176 -31.55 22.16 -35.74
N LEU A 177 -30.74 21.34 -36.43
CA LEU A 177 -30.36 21.55 -37.82
C LEU A 177 -31.21 20.74 -38.80
N GLU A 178 -32.07 19.85 -38.30
CA GLU A 178 -32.97 19.01 -39.10
C GLU A 178 -34.40 19.60 -39.21
N GLU A 179 -34.68 20.74 -38.55
CA GLU A 179 -35.89 21.57 -38.73
C GLU A 179 -35.67 22.73 -39.73
#